data_AF-A0A529NBG1-F1
#
_entry.id   AF-A0A529NBG1-F1
#
_cell.length_a   1.000
_cell.length_b   1.000
_cell.length_c   1.000
_cell.angle_alpha   90.00
_cell.angle_beta   90.00
_cell.angle_gamma   90.00
#
_symmetry.space_group_name_H-M   'P 1'
#
loop_
_entity.id
_entity.type
_entity.pdbx_description
1 polymer ?
#
loop_
_entity_poly.entity_id
_entity_poly.type
_entity_poly.pdbx_seq_one_letter_code
_entity_poly.pdbx_strand_id
1 'polypeptide(L)'
;MDISIDFMRRIAHAAAAETLPRFRSQGAVVNKEAGSFDPVTEADREAERVIRALISTEYPEHGILGEEHGSSNISSRHVWVIDPIDGTRAFISGLPVWGTLVGLTVDGEAVAGLMSQPFTGELFYANASGSHYE
;
A
#
# COMPACT_ATOMS: atom_id res chain seq x y z
N MET A 1 -5.65 -11.65 16.39
CA MET A 1 -4.91 -12.19 15.23
C MET A 1 -3.56 -11.53 15.23
N ASP A 2 -2.49 -12.29 15.04
CA ASP A 2 -1.14 -11.73 14.93
C ASP A 2 -0.73 -11.72 13.46
N ILE A 3 -0.31 -10.57 12.95
CA ILE A 3 0.15 -10.42 11.57
C ILE A 3 1.65 -10.58 11.58
N SER A 4 2.15 -11.61 10.88
CA SER A 4 3.58 -11.90 10.89
C SER A 4 4.39 -10.79 10.21
N ILE A 5 5.59 -10.55 10.75
CA ILE A 5 6.56 -9.62 10.18
C ILE A 5 6.92 -10.04 8.75
N ASP A 6 7.07 -11.35 8.52
CA ASP A 6 7.37 -11.88 7.19
C ASP A 6 6.26 -11.57 6.18
N PHE A 7 4.99 -11.57 6.60
CA PHE A 7 3.89 -11.17 5.73
C PHE A 7 3.95 -9.67 5.37
N MET A 8 4.26 -8.81 6.34
CA MET A 8 4.44 -7.37 6.10
C MET A 8 5.60 -7.10 5.13
N ARG A 9 6.73 -7.80 5.31
CA ARG A 9 7.86 -7.72 4.37
C ARG A 9 7.48 -8.17 2.96
N ARG A 10 6.71 -9.25 2.82
CA ARG A 10 6.21 -9.70 1.50
C ARG A 10 5.36 -8.62 0.83
N ILE A 11 4.48 -7.95 1.57
CA ILE A 11 3.68 -6.82 1.05
C ILE A 11 4.60 -5.70 0.57
N ALA A 12 5.53 -5.25 1.40
CA ALA A 12 6.47 -4.19 1.08
C ALA A 12 7.31 -4.52 -0.18
N HIS A 13 7.85 -5.74 -0.26
CA HIS A 13 8.62 -6.18 -1.42
C HIS A 13 7.79 -6.29 -2.70
N ALA A 14 6.55 -6.78 -2.61
CA ALA A 14 5.67 -6.87 -3.77
C ALA A 14 5.32 -5.48 -4.32
N ALA A 15 4.99 -4.53 -3.44
CA ALA A 15 4.74 -3.14 -3.83
C ALA A 15 5.99 -2.48 -4.41
N ALA A 16 7.15 -2.69 -3.80
CA ALA A 16 8.44 -2.17 -4.27
C ALA A 16 8.78 -2.67 -5.69
N ALA A 17 8.48 -3.93 -6.00
CA ALA A 17 8.72 -4.51 -7.32
C ALA A 17 7.90 -3.83 -8.44
N GLU A 18 6.74 -3.28 -8.11
CA GLU A 18 5.90 -2.55 -9.08
C GLU A 18 6.23 -1.05 -9.14
N THR A 19 6.58 -0.45 -8.00
CA THR A 19 6.81 1.00 -7.89
C THR A 19 8.22 1.42 -8.32
N LEU A 20 9.27 0.71 -7.92
CA LEU A 20 10.66 1.11 -8.22
C LEU A 20 11.00 1.19 -9.72
N PRO A 21 10.62 0.21 -10.57
CA PRO A 21 10.90 0.28 -12.01
C PRO A 21 10.15 1.42 -12.71
N ARG A 22 9.05 1.90 -12.10
CA ARG A 22 8.19 2.97 -12.63
C ARG A 22 8.56 4.36 -12.07
N PHE A 23 9.30 4.42 -10.96
CA PHE A 23 9.79 5.67 -10.42
C PHE A 23 10.85 6.30 -11.34
N ARG A 24 10.70 7.59 -11.66
CA ARG A 24 11.57 8.34 -12.60
C ARG A 24 11.63 7.77 -14.03
N SER A 25 10.68 6.91 -14.41
CA SER A 25 10.51 6.51 -15.80
C SER A 25 9.50 7.43 -16.50
N GLN A 26 9.51 7.45 -17.84
CA GLN A 26 8.50 8.18 -18.63
C GLN A 26 7.20 7.37 -18.65
N GLY A 27 6.43 7.45 -17.57
CA GLY A 27 5.13 6.79 -17.42
C GLY A 27 3.95 7.70 -17.77
N ALA A 28 2.80 7.10 -18.09
CA ALA A 28 1.55 7.83 -18.22
C ALA A 28 1.03 8.24 -16.83
N VAL A 29 0.66 9.51 -16.69
CA VAL A 29 -0.03 10.05 -15.51
C VAL A 29 -1.47 10.37 -15.91
N VAL A 30 -2.42 9.83 -15.15
CA VAL A 30 -3.85 10.12 -15.30
C VAL A 30 -4.29 10.97 -14.12
N ASN A 31 -5.18 11.94 -14.30
CA ASN A 31 -5.77 12.70 -13.20
C ASN A 31 -7.17 12.13 -12.91
N LYS A 32 -7.45 11.74 -11.66
CA LYS A 32 -8.72 11.12 -11.25
C LYS A 32 -9.87 12.14 -11.23
N GLU A 33 -9.58 13.39 -10.87
CA GLU A 33 -10.62 14.41 -10.63
C GLU A 33 -10.53 15.59 -11.62
N ALA A 34 -11.69 16.04 -12.07
CA ALA A 34 -11.81 17.27 -12.85
C ALA A 34 -11.86 18.48 -11.91
N GLY A 35 -10.78 19.27 -11.88
CA GLY A 35 -10.70 20.52 -11.11
C GLY A 35 -9.83 20.47 -9.85
N SER A 36 -9.37 19.27 -9.47
CA SER A 36 -8.25 19.07 -8.54
C SER A 36 -7.11 18.36 -9.27
N PHE A 37 -5.94 18.23 -8.64
CA PHE A 37 -4.81 17.47 -9.18
C PHE A 37 -4.57 16.25 -8.31
N ASP A 38 -5.27 15.17 -8.64
CA ASP A 38 -5.20 13.85 -8.01
C ASP A 38 -4.57 12.86 -9.01
N PRO A 39 -3.24 12.92 -9.19
CA PRO A 39 -2.55 12.09 -10.16
C PRO A 39 -2.52 10.64 -9.70
N VAL A 40 -2.77 9.73 -10.64
CA VAL A 40 -2.58 8.30 -10.50
C VAL A 40 -1.73 7.79 -11.65
N THR A 41 -0.83 6.87 -11.36
CA THR A 41 0.03 6.22 -12.34
C THR A 41 -0.32 4.74 -12.48
N GLU A 42 0.30 4.08 -13.46
CA GLU A 42 0.25 2.62 -13.53
C GLU A 42 0.90 1.96 -12.29
N ALA A 43 1.85 2.63 -11.64
CA ALA A 43 2.53 2.10 -10.46
C ALA A 43 1.57 1.95 -9.28
N ASP A 44 0.68 2.93 -9.05
CA ASP A 44 -0.35 2.88 -8.01
C ASP A 44 -1.26 1.65 -8.22
N ARG A 45 -1.77 1.48 -9.45
CA ARG A 45 -2.69 0.40 -9.80
C ARG A 45 -2.06 -0.98 -9.67
N GLU A 46 -0.83 -1.15 -10.17
CA GLU A 46 -0.16 -2.45 -10.13
C GLU A 46 0.30 -2.82 -8.73
N ALA A 47 0.80 -1.84 -7.95
CA ALA A 47 1.15 -2.05 -6.55
C ALA A 47 -0.07 -2.48 -5.73
N GLU A 48 -1.21 -1.80 -5.85
CA GLU A 48 -2.42 -2.21 -5.13
C GLU A 48 -2.90 -3.60 -5.59
N ARG A 49 -2.82 -3.92 -6.89
CA ARG A 49 -3.22 -5.23 -7.43
C ARG A 49 -2.42 -6.36 -6.80
N VAL A 50 -1.10 -6.24 -6.69
CA VAL A 50 -0.25 -7.29 -6.11
C VAL A 50 -0.43 -7.41 -4.59
N ILE A 51 -0.62 -6.29 -3.89
CA ILE A 51 -0.91 -6.28 -2.44
C ILE A 51 -2.25 -6.98 -2.17
N ARG A 52 -3.30 -6.64 -2.94
CA ARG A 52 -4.61 -7.31 -2.86
C ARG A 52 -4.50 -8.81 -3.07
N ALA A 53 -3.77 -9.24 -4.11
CA ALA A 53 -3.61 -10.65 -4.41
C ALA A 53 -2.96 -11.42 -3.24
N LEU A 54 -1.93 -10.83 -2.60
CA LEU A 54 -1.30 -11.41 -1.42
C LEU A 54 -2.25 -11.50 -0.23
N ILE A 55 -2.99 -10.42 0.06
CA ILE A 55 -3.96 -10.36 1.15
C ILE A 55 -5.08 -11.37 0.94
N SER A 56 -5.68 -11.43 -0.25
CA SER A 56 -6.78 -12.37 -0.53
C SER A 56 -6.33 -13.83 -0.53
N THR A 57 -5.05 -14.10 -0.83
CA THR A 57 -4.50 -15.46 -0.73
C THR A 57 -4.30 -15.89 0.72
N GLU A 58 -3.77 -15.01 1.56
CA GLU A 58 -3.46 -15.32 2.97
C GLU A 58 -4.70 -15.23 3.86
N TYR A 59 -5.58 -14.27 3.59
CA TYR A 59 -6.74 -13.90 4.39
C TYR A 59 -8.00 -13.74 3.50
N PRO A 60 -8.54 -14.84 2.93
CA PRO A 60 -9.64 -14.78 1.97
C PRO A 60 -10.93 -14.15 2.51
N GLU A 61 -11.15 -14.18 3.83
CA GLU A 61 -12.35 -13.63 4.49
C GLU A 61 -12.19 -12.16 4.93
N HIS A 62 -11.02 -11.55 4.73
CA HIS A 62 -10.80 -10.15 5.12
C HIS A 62 -11.40 -9.18 4.09
N GLY A 63 -11.78 -8.00 4.57
CA GLY A 63 -12.10 -6.85 3.73
C GLY A 63 -10.85 -6.14 3.23
N ILE A 64 -11.00 -5.40 2.14
CA ILE A 64 -9.98 -4.52 1.60
C ILE A 64 -10.64 -3.20 1.18
N LEU A 65 -10.12 -2.11 1.72
CA LEU A 65 -10.35 -0.73 1.32
C LEU A 65 -9.07 -0.24 0.62
N GLY A 66 -9.09 -0.13 -0.70
CA GLY A 66 -7.96 0.38 -1.46
C GLY A 66 -8.33 1.65 -2.23
N GLU A 67 -7.33 2.44 -2.55
CA GLU A 67 -7.47 3.71 -3.24
C GLU A 67 -7.85 3.53 -4.72
N GLU A 68 -7.24 2.55 -5.40
CA GLU A 68 -7.27 2.44 -6.86
C GLU A 68 -8.32 1.48 -7.40
N HIS A 69 -8.51 0.35 -6.73
CA HIS A 69 -9.46 -0.70 -7.17
C HIS A 69 -10.72 -0.75 -6.31
N GLY A 70 -10.96 0.27 -5.48
CA GLY A 70 -12.16 0.44 -4.68
C GLY A 70 -12.21 -0.45 -3.44
N SER A 71 -13.39 -0.91 -3.04
CA SER A 71 -13.58 -1.63 -1.77
C SER A 71 -14.20 -3.01 -1.97
N SER A 72 -13.81 -3.97 -1.15
CA SER A 72 -14.36 -5.33 -1.12
C SER A 72 -14.55 -5.82 0.30
N ASN A 73 -15.69 -6.44 0.61
CA ASN A 73 -15.98 -7.08 1.90
C ASN A 73 -15.72 -6.18 3.13
N ILE A 74 -16.08 -4.89 3.04
CA ILE A 74 -15.87 -3.90 4.11
C ILE A 74 -16.73 -4.12 5.35
N SER A 75 -17.73 -5.01 5.27
CA SER A 75 -18.50 -5.48 6.43
C SER A 75 -17.76 -6.52 7.27
N SER A 76 -16.61 -7.02 6.79
CA SER A 76 -15.76 -7.90 7.58
C SER A 76 -15.24 -7.16 8.82
N ARG A 77 -15.07 -7.89 9.91
CA ARG A 77 -14.40 -7.38 11.10
C ARG A 77 -12.95 -6.99 10.80
N HIS A 78 -12.28 -7.68 9.88
CA HIS A 78 -10.89 -7.45 9.53
C HIS A 78 -10.85 -6.71 8.20
N VAL A 79 -10.38 -5.46 8.15
CA VAL A 79 -10.31 -4.67 6.91
C VAL A 79 -8.90 -4.13 6.70
N TRP A 80 -8.30 -4.51 5.58
CA TRP A 80 -7.04 -3.94 5.14
C TRP A 80 -7.27 -2.62 4.45
N VAL A 81 -6.47 -1.61 4.79
CA VAL A 81 -6.48 -0.28 4.15
C VAL A 81 -5.18 -0.14 3.36
N ILE A 82 -5.27 0.18 2.07
CA ILE A 82 -4.13 0.22 1.16
C ILE A 82 -4.05 1.60 0.50
N ASP A 83 -2.90 2.23 0.63
CA ASP A 83 -2.44 3.34 -0.21
C ASP A 83 -1.13 2.89 -0.90
N PRO A 84 -1.18 2.57 -2.20
CA PRO A 84 -0.04 1.99 -2.89
C PRO A 84 1.14 2.96 -3.02
N ILE A 85 0.89 4.26 -3.17
CA ILE A 85 1.88 5.33 -3.27
C ILE A 85 1.34 6.59 -2.59
N ASP A 86 1.55 6.69 -1.29
CA ASP A 86 1.33 7.94 -0.57
C ASP A 86 2.40 8.94 -1.02
N GLY A 87 1.96 10.09 -1.52
CA GLY A 87 2.82 11.09 -2.14
C GLY A 87 3.00 10.94 -3.65
N THR A 88 1.96 10.54 -4.41
CA THR A 88 2.01 10.40 -5.88
C THR A 88 2.57 11.64 -6.60
N ARG A 89 2.33 12.86 -6.08
CA ARG A 89 2.96 14.09 -6.62
C ARG A 89 4.48 14.10 -6.47
N ALA A 90 5.01 13.61 -5.36
CA ALA A 90 6.45 13.44 -5.17
C ALA A 90 6.99 12.36 -6.11
N PHE A 91 6.26 11.24 -6.23
CA PHE A 91 6.58 10.15 -7.15
C PHE A 91 6.75 10.62 -8.59
N ILE A 92 5.75 11.31 -9.16
CA ILE A 92 5.80 11.80 -10.56
C ILE A 92 6.83 12.92 -10.75
N SER A 93 7.17 13.64 -9.69
CA SER A 93 8.21 14.69 -9.71
C SER A 93 9.62 14.12 -9.53
N GLY A 94 9.76 12.80 -9.35
CA GLY A 94 11.04 12.13 -9.12
C GLY A 94 11.67 12.41 -7.74
N LEU A 95 10.88 12.94 -6.79
CA LEU A 95 11.31 13.18 -5.42
C LEU A 95 11.15 11.89 -4.60
N PRO A 96 12.14 11.50 -3.78
CA PRO A 96 12.13 10.20 -3.08
C PRO A 96 11.30 10.21 -1.78
N VAL A 97 10.30 11.09 -1.66
CA VAL A 97 9.46 11.27 -0.47
C VAL A 97 8.06 10.75 -0.73
N TRP A 98 7.99 9.45 -1.02
CA TRP A 98 6.77 8.67 -1.21
C TRP A 98 6.97 7.28 -0.60
N GLY A 99 5.87 6.58 -0.33
CA GLY A 99 5.93 5.21 0.19
C GLY A 99 4.61 4.47 0.04
N THR A 100 4.65 3.16 0.26
CA THR A 100 3.46 2.32 0.32
C THR A 100 2.98 2.20 1.75
N LEU A 101 1.70 2.47 2.00
CA LEU A 101 1.06 2.31 3.29
C LEU A 101 0.06 1.16 3.25
N VAL A 102 0.18 0.22 4.19
CA VAL A 102 -0.80 -0.85 4.35
C VAL A 102 -1.13 -1.02 5.82
N GLY A 103 -2.39 -0.85 6.18
CA GLY A 103 -2.90 -1.02 7.54
C GLY A 103 -3.93 -2.14 7.63
N LEU A 104 -4.11 -2.71 8.82
CA LEU A 104 -5.20 -3.62 9.16
C LEU A 104 -6.00 -3.03 10.31
N THR A 105 -7.32 -2.93 10.11
CA THR A 105 -8.26 -2.62 11.18
C THR A 105 -9.01 -3.89 11.63
N VAL A 106 -9.37 -3.91 12.91
CA VAL A 106 -10.23 -4.94 13.51
C VAL A 106 -11.36 -4.23 14.24
N ASP A 107 -12.59 -4.45 13.79
CA ASP A 107 -13.78 -3.74 14.28
C ASP A 107 -13.62 -2.20 14.21
N GLY A 108 -12.92 -1.72 13.18
CA GLY A 108 -12.64 -0.30 12.94
C GLY A 108 -11.38 0.26 13.64
N GLU A 109 -10.79 -0.48 14.56
CA GLU A 109 -9.59 -0.06 15.29
C GLU A 109 -8.31 -0.54 14.58
N ALA A 110 -7.32 0.33 14.41
CA ALA A 110 -6.04 -0.03 13.78
C ALA A 110 -5.23 -0.97 14.70
N VAL A 111 -4.84 -2.14 14.21
CA VAL A 111 -4.10 -3.15 15.01
C VAL A 111 -2.73 -3.52 14.44
N ALA A 112 -2.50 -3.24 13.17
CA ALA A 112 -1.24 -3.52 12.49
C ALA A 112 -1.08 -2.62 11.27
N GLY A 113 0.15 -2.39 10.85
CA GLY A 113 0.41 -1.68 9.61
C GLY A 113 1.88 -1.56 9.26
N LEU A 114 2.16 -1.09 8.05
CA LEU A 114 3.48 -0.80 7.54
C LEU A 114 3.50 0.48 6.71
N MET A 115 4.66 1.10 6.68
CA MET A 115 5.06 2.15 5.75
C MET A 115 6.40 1.73 5.12
N SER A 116 6.40 1.53 3.81
CA SER A 116 7.58 1.13 3.04
C SER A 116 8.01 2.27 2.13
N GLN A 117 9.24 2.75 2.27
CA GLN A 117 9.87 3.71 1.36
C GLN A 117 10.97 3.01 0.56
N PRO A 118 10.61 2.33 -0.55
CA PRO A 118 11.53 1.41 -1.21
C PRO A 118 12.73 2.10 -1.87
N PHE A 119 12.64 3.41 -2.17
CA PHE A 119 13.76 4.16 -2.72
C PHE A 119 14.82 4.50 -1.66
N THR A 120 14.41 4.83 -0.42
CA THR A 120 15.34 5.07 0.69
C THR A 120 15.75 3.79 1.40
N GLY A 121 15.02 2.69 1.16
CA GLY A 121 15.27 1.38 1.75
C GLY A 121 14.65 1.20 3.12
N GLU A 122 13.78 2.11 3.54
CA GLU A 122 13.22 2.13 4.90
C GLU A 122 11.90 1.37 4.96
N LEU A 123 11.76 0.51 5.97
CA LEU A 123 10.52 -0.20 6.26
C LEU A 123 10.15 -0.03 7.74
N PHE A 124 9.09 0.73 7.97
CA PHE A 124 8.47 0.87 9.29
C PHE A 124 7.27 -0.06 9.37
N TYR A 125 7.12 -0.78 10.48
CA TYR A 125 5.94 -1.64 10.67
C TYR A 125 5.63 -1.87 12.14
N ALA A 126 4.36 -2.15 12.41
CA ALA A 126 3.88 -2.41 13.75
C ALA A 126 2.81 -3.52 13.74
N ASN A 127 2.86 -4.39 14.74
CA ASN A 127 1.84 -5.39 15.04
C ASN A 127 1.71 -5.55 16.57
N ALA A 128 1.03 -6.61 17.02
CA ALA A 128 0.85 -6.88 18.45
C ALA A 128 2.17 -7.09 19.23
N SER A 129 3.28 -7.38 18.55
CA SER A 129 4.59 -7.60 19.17
C SER A 129 5.39 -6.30 19.39
N GLY A 130 5.01 -5.20 18.74
CA GLY A 130 5.67 -3.91 18.88
C GLY A 130 5.75 -3.12 17.57
N SER A 131 6.62 -2.11 17.58
CA SER A 131 6.94 -1.27 16.42
C SER A 131 8.41 -1.47 16.06
N HIS A 132 8.69 -1.54 14.77
CA HIS A 132 9.97 -1.94 14.22
C HIS A 132 10.35 -1.04 13.04
N TYR A 133 11.65 -1.00 12.78
CA TYR A 133 12.27 -0.29 11.67
C TYR A 133 13.39 -1.17 11.12
N GLU A 134 13.41 -1.29 9.79
CA GLU A 134 14.47 -1.96 9.01
C GLU A 134 15.03 -0.99 7.96
#